data_AF-A0AA36G8G3-F1
#
_entry.id   AF-A0AA36G8G3-F1
#
_cell.length_a   1.000
_cell.length_b   1.000
_cell.length_c   1.000
_cell.angle_alpha   90.00
_cell.angle_beta   90.00
_cell.angle_gamma   90.00
#
_symmetry.space_group_name_H-M   'P 1'
#
loop_
_entity.id
_entity.type
_entity.pdbx_description
1 polymer ?
#
loop_
_entity_poly.entity_id
_entity_poly.type
_entity_poly.pdbx_seq_one_letter_code
_entity_poly.pdbx_strand_id
1 'polypeptide(L)'
;MTLNEHTMNMFGKNYVINLFENPDGQKFNVVAAKTANLHFHGDIHSHATWFPGMSWQICVCQSCKQHMGWYFRPMGDNVGVDDKKSFIGLVVSKLISAEYLDWVVVPRGEF
;
A
#
# COMPACT_ATOMS: atom_id res chain seq x y z
N MET A 1 5.33 -12.61 -6.32
CA MET A 1 4.76 -13.80 -5.66
C MET A 1 4.93 -13.64 -4.16
N THR A 2 3.93 -13.99 -3.35
CA THR A 2 4.00 -13.90 -1.88
C THR A 2 5.07 -14.86 -1.35
N LEU A 3 5.95 -14.38 -0.47
CA LEU A 3 6.95 -15.18 0.22
C LEU A 3 6.37 -15.87 1.46
N ASN A 4 5.53 -15.15 2.21
CA ASN A 4 4.87 -15.64 3.42
C ASN A 4 3.56 -14.88 3.66
N GLU A 5 2.62 -15.50 4.36
CA GLU A 5 1.38 -14.89 4.82
C GLU A 5 1.25 -15.07 6.33
N HIS A 6 0.83 -14.02 7.04
CA HIS A 6 0.55 -14.10 8.46
C HIS A 6 -0.58 -13.15 8.87
N THR A 7 -1.25 -13.49 9.96
CA THR A 7 -2.26 -12.62 10.55
C THR A 7 -1.62 -11.69 11.56
N MET A 8 -1.91 -10.40 11.47
CA MET A 8 -1.49 -9.38 12.43
C MET A 8 -2.72 -8.69 13.01
N ASN A 9 -2.77 -8.52 14.33
CA ASN A 9 -3.75 -7.65 14.95
C ASN A 9 -3.28 -6.20 14.78
N MET A 10 -4.03 -5.42 14.01
CA MET A 10 -3.83 -3.98 13.87
C MET A 10 -5.12 -3.30 14.33
N PHE A 11 -5.01 -2.47 15.37
CA PHE A 11 -6.13 -1.62 15.83
C PHE A 11 -7.37 -2.44 16.22
N GLY A 12 -7.15 -3.52 16.99
CA GLY A 12 -8.22 -4.39 17.50
C GLY A 12 -8.86 -5.30 16.45
N LYS A 13 -8.36 -5.30 15.21
CA LYS A 13 -8.82 -6.17 14.11
C LYS A 13 -7.67 -6.98 13.54
N ASN A 14 -7.96 -8.22 13.17
CA ASN A 14 -6.99 -9.09 12.53
C ASN A 14 -6.99 -8.84 11.02
N TYR A 15 -5.82 -8.57 10.46
CA TYR A 15 -5.61 -8.42 9.02
C TYR A 15 -4.64 -9.47 8.52
N VAL A 16 -4.88 -9.93 7.29
CA VAL A 16 -3.96 -10.81 6.57
C VAL A 16 -2.87 -9.95 5.94
N ILE A 17 -1.62 -10.23 6.32
CA ILE A 17 -0.43 -9.53 5.87
C ILE A 17 0.36 -10.46 4.96
N ASN A 18 0.65 -10.00 3.75
CA ASN A 18 1.47 -10.71 2.78
C ASN A 18 2.88 -10.13 2.77
N LEU A 19 3.89 -10.98 2.92
CA LEU A 19 5.29 -10.62 2.74
C LEU A 19 5.66 -10.77 1.26
N PHE A 20 6.07 -9.68 0.64
CA PHE A 20 6.56 -9.66 -0.73
C PHE A 20 8.02 -9.22 -0.78
N GLU A 21 8.70 -9.56 -1.88
CA GLU A 21 10.04 -9.11 -2.20
C GLU A 21 10.04 -8.44 -3.58
N ASN A 22 10.70 -7.30 -3.71
CA ASN A 22 10.87 -6.61 -4.98
C ASN A 22 12.10 -7.16 -5.74
N PRO A 23 12.32 -6.78 -7.02
CA PRO A 23 13.48 -7.24 -7.78
C PRO A 23 14.85 -6.92 -7.16
N ASP A 24 14.92 -5.89 -6.31
CA ASP A 24 16.14 -5.48 -5.60
C ASP A 24 16.36 -6.26 -4.29
N GLY A 25 15.53 -7.27 -3.99
CA GLY A 25 15.64 -8.09 -2.78
C GLY A 25 15.07 -7.44 -1.51
N GLN A 26 14.41 -6.28 -1.62
CA GLN A 26 13.77 -5.59 -0.50
C GLN A 26 12.42 -6.22 -0.17
N LYS A 27 12.18 -6.44 1.11
CA LYS A 27 10.99 -7.13 1.62
C LYS A 27 9.96 -6.17 2.22
N PHE A 28 8.69 -6.40 1.92
CA PHE A 28 7.58 -5.57 2.36
C PHE A 28 6.44 -6.41 2.93
N ASN A 29 6.02 -6.09 4.15
CA ASN A 29 4.75 -6.54 4.70
C ASN A 29 3.64 -5.65 4.16
N VAL A 30 2.72 -6.24 3.40
CA VAL A 30 1.69 -5.52 2.65
C VAL A 30 0.31 -6.02 3.06
N VAL A 31 -0.59 -5.07 3.34
CA VAL A 31 -2.02 -5.31 3.58
C VAL A 31 -2.83 -4.74 2.43
N ALA A 32 -3.87 -5.47 1.99
CA ALA A 32 -4.77 -5.02 0.94
C ALA A 32 -5.90 -4.14 1.51
N ALA A 33 -6.13 -2.99 0.88
CA ALA A 33 -7.22 -2.08 1.18
C ALA A 33 -8.01 -1.76 -0.09
N LYS A 34 -9.33 -1.57 0.04
CA LYS A 34 -10.18 -1.16 -1.09
C LYS A 34 -9.99 0.31 -1.44
N THR A 35 -9.80 1.16 -0.44
CA THR A 35 -9.66 2.61 -0.60
C THR A 35 -8.63 3.14 0.37
N ALA A 36 -7.95 4.22 -0.01
CA ALA A 36 -7.07 5.00 0.85
C ALA A 36 -6.92 6.41 0.25
N ASN A 37 -6.78 7.41 1.10
CA ASN A 37 -6.56 8.78 0.64
C ASN A 37 -5.07 9.02 0.34
N LEU A 38 -4.65 8.69 -0.88
CA LEU A 38 -3.26 8.75 -1.35
C LEU A 38 -3.15 9.55 -2.64
N HIS A 39 -1.93 9.86 -3.04
CA HIS A 39 -1.62 10.40 -4.36
C HIS A 39 -0.87 9.35 -5.18
N PHE A 40 -1.30 9.12 -6.42
CA PHE A 40 -0.60 8.22 -7.34
C PHE A 40 0.56 8.94 -7.99
N HIS A 41 1.74 8.34 -7.95
CA HIS A 41 2.99 8.97 -8.34
C HIS A 41 3.70 8.14 -9.41
N GLY A 42 4.20 8.82 -10.43
CA GLY A 42 4.95 8.20 -11.54
C GLY A 42 4.06 7.39 -12.48
N ASP A 43 4.72 6.61 -13.33
CA ASP A 43 4.07 5.81 -14.37
C ASP A 43 3.49 4.50 -13.81
N ILE A 44 2.68 3.86 -14.66
CA ILE A 44 2.04 2.59 -14.35
C ILE A 44 2.89 1.48 -14.94
N HIS A 45 3.20 0.48 -14.12
CA HIS A 45 4.14 -0.57 -14.46
C HIS A 45 3.47 -1.94 -14.41
N SER A 46 3.69 -2.75 -15.44
CA SER A 46 3.23 -4.14 -15.50
C SER A 46 4.32 -5.16 -15.13
N HIS A 47 5.59 -4.75 -15.24
CA HIS A 47 6.73 -5.59 -14.88
C HIS A 47 6.85 -5.75 -13.36
N ALA A 48 7.51 -6.82 -12.92
CA ALA A 48 7.78 -7.09 -11.49
C ALA A 48 6.55 -7.03 -10.56
N THR A 49 5.34 -7.20 -11.11
CA THR A 49 4.13 -7.25 -10.30
C THR A 49 4.13 -8.47 -9.39
N TRP A 50 3.63 -8.31 -8.16
CA TRP A 50 3.41 -9.44 -7.27
C TRP A 50 2.14 -10.23 -7.61
N PHE A 51 1.22 -9.61 -8.36
CA PHE A 51 -0.10 -10.14 -8.71
C PHE A 51 -0.18 -10.33 -10.23
N PRO A 52 -0.09 -11.58 -10.72
CA PRO A 52 -0.17 -11.87 -12.15
C PRO A 52 -1.42 -11.26 -12.80
N GLY A 53 -1.26 -10.61 -13.95
CA GLY A 53 -2.36 -9.95 -14.67
C GLY A 53 -2.72 -8.54 -14.14
N MET A 54 -1.98 -8.00 -13.18
CA MET A 54 -2.18 -6.65 -12.65
C MET A 54 -0.96 -5.75 -12.83
N SER A 55 -1.20 -4.51 -13.26
CA SER A 55 -0.22 -3.44 -13.20
C SER A 55 -0.27 -2.75 -11.84
N TRP A 56 0.84 -2.12 -11.46
CA TRP A 56 0.96 -1.33 -10.25
C TRP A 56 1.40 0.10 -10.53
N GLN A 57 1.03 1.01 -9.64
CA GLN A 57 1.51 2.39 -9.62
C GLN A 57 1.89 2.75 -8.19
N ILE A 58 2.93 3.56 -8.00
CA ILE A 58 3.34 3.99 -6.66
C ILE A 58 2.27 4.90 -6.05
N CYS A 59 1.99 4.69 -4.77
CA CYS A 59 1.12 5.55 -3.97
C CYS A 59 1.91 6.23 -2.85
N VAL A 60 1.77 7.54 -2.74
CA VAL A 60 2.41 8.36 -1.70
C VAL A 60 1.38 9.06 -0.82
N CYS A 61 1.78 9.38 0.41
CA CYS A 61 0.97 10.20 1.30
C CYS A 61 0.74 11.60 0.69
N GLN A 62 -0.49 12.11 0.76
CA GLN A 62 -0.82 13.41 0.20
C GLN A 62 -0.07 14.56 0.88
N SER A 63 0.17 14.47 2.18
CA SER A 63 0.79 15.52 2.98
C SER A 63 2.32 15.48 2.94
N CYS A 64 2.94 14.34 3.27
CA CYS A 64 4.40 14.25 3.41
C CYS A 64 5.12 13.62 2.21
N LYS A 65 4.38 13.18 1.17
CA LYS A 65 4.90 12.50 -0.03
C LYS A 65 5.68 11.21 0.24
N GLN A 66 5.63 10.67 1.47
CA GLN A 66 6.23 9.40 1.80
C GLN A 66 5.58 8.27 1.01
N HIS A 67 6.38 7.31 0.54
CA HIS A 67 5.90 6.07 -0.06
C HIS A 67 5.06 5.27 0.93
N MET A 68 3.80 4.98 0.55
CA MET A 68 2.85 4.23 1.37
C MET A 68 2.56 2.84 0.81
N GLY A 69 2.87 2.61 -0.47
CA GLY A 69 2.64 1.33 -1.13
C GLY A 69 2.28 1.51 -2.61
N TRP A 70 1.42 0.63 -3.12
CA TRP A 70 1.11 0.54 -4.55
C TRP A 70 -0.38 0.38 -4.81
N TYR A 71 -0.87 0.97 -5.89
CA TYR A 71 -2.22 0.74 -6.42
C TYR A 71 -2.15 -0.32 -7.52
N PHE A 72 -2.90 -1.41 -7.36
CA PHE A 72 -2.96 -2.52 -8.31
C PHE A 72 -4.25 -2.46 -9.11
N ARG A 73 -4.13 -2.59 -10.43
CA ARG A 73 -5.27 -2.63 -11.35
C ARG A 73 -5.08 -3.69 -12.44
N PRO A 74 -6.17 -4.30 -12.95
CA PRO A 74 -6.08 -5.25 -14.06
C PRO A 74 -5.38 -4.67 -15.30
N MET A 75 -4.63 -5.51 -16.02
CA MET A 75 -4.07 -5.18 -17.34
C MET A 75 -5.11 -5.37 -18.47
N GLY A 76 -4.94 -4.66 -19.60
CA GLY A 76 -5.76 -4.82 -20.82
C GLY A 76 -6.98 -3.89 -20.92
N ASP A 77 -7.72 -3.95 -22.04
CA ASP A 77 -8.71 -2.95 -22.50
C ASP A 77 -9.88 -2.62 -21.54
N ASN A 78 -10.00 -3.33 -20.42
CA ASN A 78 -10.96 -3.05 -19.36
C ASN A 78 -10.43 -2.07 -18.28
N VAL A 79 -9.39 -1.27 -18.58
CA VAL A 79 -8.71 -0.33 -17.66
C VAL A 79 -9.66 0.66 -16.95
N GLY A 80 -10.90 0.82 -17.40
CA GLY A 80 -11.90 1.70 -16.77
C GLY A 80 -13.23 1.06 -16.36
N VAL A 81 -13.42 -0.26 -16.51
CA VAL A 81 -14.77 -0.88 -16.38
C VAL A 81 -14.93 -1.70 -15.10
N ASP A 82 -13.84 -2.13 -14.45
CA ASP A 82 -13.90 -3.02 -13.29
C ASP A 82 -13.02 -2.55 -12.12
N ASP A 83 -13.32 -1.34 -11.61
CA ASP A 83 -12.74 -0.81 -10.35
C ASP A 83 -12.88 -1.80 -9.18
N LYS A 84 -13.83 -2.74 -9.26
CA LYS A 84 -14.09 -3.75 -8.23
C LYS A 84 -12.93 -4.73 -8.02
N LYS A 85 -12.06 -4.90 -9.03
CA LYS A 85 -10.87 -5.77 -8.91
C LYS A 85 -9.62 -5.00 -8.50
N SER A 86 -9.65 -3.67 -8.53
CA SER A 86 -8.52 -2.87 -8.10
C SER A 86 -8.42 -2.80 -6.59
N PHE A 87 -7.21 -2.65 -6.07
CA PHE A 87 -6.97 -2.49 -4.65
C PHE A 87 -5.65 -1.76 -4.40
N ILE A 88 -5.44 -1.35 -3.15
CA ILE A 88 -4.22 -0.70 -2.71
C ILE A 88 -3.48 -1.67 -1.78
N GLY A 89 -2.22 -1.96 -2.10
CA GLY A 89 -1.30 -2.65 -1.20
C GLY A 89 -0.56 -1.63 -0.35
N LEU A 90 -0.86 -1.56 0.94
CA LEU A 90 -0.23 -0.64 1.89
C LEU A 90 0.91 -1.32 2.66
N VAL A 91 2.05 -0.63 2.79
CA VAL A 91 3.18 -1.12 3.58
C VAL A 91 2.89 -0.95 5.06
N VAL A 92 2.80 -2.06 5.79
CA VAL A 92 2.37 -2.10 7.20
C VAL A 92 3.21 -1.22 8.11
N SER A 93 4.53 -1.17 7.92
CA SER A 93 5.44 -0.35 8.73
C SER A 93 5.26 1.16 8.53
N LYS A 94 4.43 1.58 7.57
CA LYS A 94 4.08 2.98 7.32
C LYS A 94 2.69 3.36 7.84
N LEU A 95 1.97 2.42 8.44
CA LEU A 95 0.64 2.63 8.98
C LEU A 95 0.72 2.89 10.49
N ILE A 96 -0.02 3.89 10.94
CA ILE A 96 -0.19 4.27 12.33
C ILE A 96 -1.69 4.40 12.61
N SER A 97 -2.13 4.03 13.81
CA SER A 97 -3.52 4.20 14.22
C SER A 97 -3.78 5.66 14.57
N ALA A 98 -4.99 6.15 14.27
CA ALA A 98 -5.41 7.46 14.74
C ALA A 98 -5.50 7.53 16.27
N GLU A 99 -5.86 6.43 16.95
CA GLU A 99 -5.86 6.33 18.43
C GLU A 99 -4.45 6.51 19.00
N TYR A 100 -3.42 6.15 18.22
CA TYR A 100 -2.02 6.36 18.54
C TYR A 100 -1.51 7.74 18.07
N LEU A 101 -2.35 8.64 17.57
CA LEU A 101 -1.97 10.04 17.31
C LEU A 101 -2.39 10.98 18.44
N ASP A 102 -3.39 10.60 19.25
CA ASP A 102 -3.90 11.43 20.35
C ASP A 102 -2.86 11.68 21.46
N TRP A 103 -1.83 10.83 21.57
CA TRP A 103 -0.71 11.02 22.51
C TRP A 103 0.54 11.62 21.84
N VAL A 104 0.53 11.83 20.52
CA VAL A 104 1.69 12.39 19.80
C VAL A 104 1.63 13.90 19.87
N VAL A 105 2.41 14.47 20.79
CA VAL A 105 2.70 15.90 20.80
C VAL A 105 3.60 16.18 19.59
N VAL A 106 3.04 16.73 18.52
CA VAL A 106 3.84 17.33 17.44
C VAL A 106 4.38 18.64 17.99
N PRO A 107 5.70 18.78 18.25
CA PRO A 107 6.25 20.07 18.63
C PRO A 107 5.98 20.99 17.44
N ARG A 108 5.23 22.07 17.65
CA ARG A 108 5.18 23.14 16.64
C ARG A 108 6.59 23.69 16.56
N GLY A 109 7.35 23.23 15.57
CA GLY A 109 8.63 23.82 15.23
C GLY A 109 8.36 25.20 14.67
N GLU A 110 8.61 26.23 15.47
CA GLU A 110 9.03 27.53 14.97
C GLU A 110 10.42 27.30 14.34
N PHE A 111 10.48 27.33 13.01
CA PHE A 111 11.70 27.49 12.23
C PHE A 111 11.62 28.82 11.49
#